data_AF-A0A3D1J7A4-F1
#
_entry.id   AF-A0A3D1J7A4-F1
#
_cell.length_a   1.000
_cell.length_b   1.000
_cell.length_c   1.000
_cell.angle_alpha   90.00
_cell.angle_beta   90.00
_cell.angle_gamma   90.00
#
_symmetry.space_group_name_H-M   'P 1'
#
loop_
_entity.id
_entity.type
_entity.pdbx_description
1 polymer ?
#
loop_
_entity_poly.entity_id
_entity_poly.type
_entity_poly.pdbx_seq_one_letter_code
_entity_poly.pdbx_strand_id
1 'polypeptide(L)'
;MKFADYSYQRPDFQTYQDTYTQALQDLKEASSLSSAKEAVDTLNQLRGTIDTAANLASIRYSIDTNDHFYEAEDDFWNDYQPRFEALDFQFYQALLSSPLLNELKELYPETLFLFAESRVKLFDESLISLFQKENQLASDYGKLIASAQIDFQGQTYTLAQLRPFTENKDRQIRLAAFEKQTAFFADHESQFDQIYDD
;
A
#
# COMPACT_ATOMS: atom_id res chain seq x y z
N MET A 1 10.57 -4.48 21.83
CA MET A 1 10.84 -3.28 21.03
C MET A 1 9.53 -2.52 20.88
N LYS A 2 9.51 -1.19 20.97
CA LYS A 2 8.30 -0.39 20.70
C LYS A 2 8.28 -0.02 19.22
N PHE A 3 7.09 0.25 18.67
CA PHE A 3 6.94 0.66 17.26
C PHE A 3 7.75 1.93 16.92
N ALA A 4 7.79 2.88 17.85
CA ALA A 4 8.57 4.11 17.70
C ALA A 4 10.09 3.86 17.55
N ASP A 5 10.59 2.69 18.00
CA ASP A 5 12.01 2.35 17.92
C ASP A 5 12.40 1.76 16.54
N TYR A 6 11.44 1.50 15.65
CA TYR A 6 11.70 0.89 14.35
C TYR A 6 12.35 1.95 13.43
N SER A 7 13.46 1.62 12.78
CA SER A 7 14.12 2.56 11.87
C SER A 7 13.50 2.47 10.49
N TYR A 8 13.07 3.61 9.94
CA TYR A 8 12.66 3.69 8.56
C TYR A 8 13.84 4.14 7.71
N GLN A 9 14.02 3.47 6.58
CA GLN A 9 14.95 3.88 5.54
C GLN A 9 14.28 3.61 4.19
N ARG A 10 14.20 4.65 3.35
CA ARG A 10 13.73 4.51 1.98
C ARG A 10 14.65 3.55 1.22
N PRO A 11 14.11 2.50 0.57
CA PRO A 11 14.93 1.58 -0.22
C PRO A 11 15.42 2.26 -1.50
N ASP A 12 16.64 1.94 -1.90
CA ASP A 12 17.15 2.30 -3.22
C ASP A 12 16.61 1.33 -4.26
N PHE A 13 15.72 1.82 -5.14
CA PHE A 13 15.02 0.98 -6.10
C PHE A 13 16.00 0.26 -7.06
N GLN A 14 17.05 0.95 -7.53
CA GLN A 14 17.99 0.36 -8.49
C GLN A 14 18.77 -0.80 -7.87
N THR A 15 19.32 -0.59 -6.67
CA THR A 15 20.05 -1.63 -5.93
C THR A 15 19.15 -2.81 -5.61
N TYR A 16 17.90 -2.54 -5.21
CA TYR A 16 16.91 -3.58 -4.98
C TYR A 16 16.63 -4.37 -6.26
N GLN A 17 16.34 -3.68 -7.37
CA GLN A 17 16.04 -4.29 -8.66
C GLN A 17 17.18 -5.20 -9.12
N ASP A 18 18.41 -4.72 -9.08
CA ASP A 18 19.58 -5.49 -9.51
C ASP A 18 19.73 -6.79 -8.68
N THR A 19 19.57 -6.68 -7.37
CA THR A 19 19.67 -7.84 -6.45
C THR A 19 18.51 -8.81 -6.65
N TYR A 20 17.30 -8.30 -6.84
CA TYR A 20 16.09 -9.09 -7.06
C TYR A 20 16.16 -9.83 -8.39
N THR A 21 16.56 -9.16 -9.46
CA THR A 21 16.68 -9.76 -10.79
C THR A 21 17.73 -10.88 -10.79
N GLN A 22 18.82 -10.73 -10.03
CA GLN A 22 19.79 -11.82 -9.88
C GLN A 22 19.17 -13.05 -9.18
N ALA A 23 18.53 -12.87 -8.01
CA ALA A 23 17.87 -13.97 -7.30
C ALA A 23 16.74 -14.62 -8.13
N LEU A 24 16.05 -13.82 -8.94
CA LEU A 24 15.04 -14.29 -9.87
C LEU A 24 15.65 -15.13 -11.00
N GLN A 25 16.84 -14.74 -11.50
CA GLN A 25 17.56 -15.53 -12.48
C GLN A 25 18.00 -16.88 -11.89
N ASP A 26 18.49 -16.88 -10.64
CA ASP A 26 18.87 -18.10 -9.93
C ASP A 26 17.67 -19.06 -9.79
N LEU A 27 16.46 -18.53 -9.54
CA LEU A 27 15.23 -19.33 -9.53
C LEU A 27 14.92 -19.93 -10.91
N LYS A 28 15.06 -19.15 -11.99
CA LYS A 28 14.79 -19.60 -13.37
C LYS A 28 15.76 -20.69 -13.82
N GLU A 29 17.03 -20.61 -13.40
CA GLU A 29 18.09 -21.54 -13.77
C GLU A 29 18.22 -22.73 -12.81
N ALA A 30 17.50 -22.73 -11.70
CA ALA A 30 17.57 -23.78 -10.68
C ALA A 30 17.30 -25.17 -11.26
N SER A 31 18.29 -26.06 -11.16
CA SER A 31 18.20 -27.45 -11.61
C SER A 31 17.93 -28.45 -10.48
N SER A 32 17.74 -27.96 -9.24
CA SER A 32 17.43 -28.77 -8.08
C SER A 32 16.43 -28.08 -7.16
N LEU A 33 15.64 -28.85 -6.42
CA LEU A 33 14.70 -28.30 -5.43
C LEU A 33 15.42 -27.43 -4.38
N SER A 34 16.63 -27.82 -3.98
CA SER A 34 17.42 -27.07 -3.01
C SER A 34 17.80 -25.68 -3.52
N SER A 35 18.32 -25.57 -4.74
CA SER A 35 18.69 -24.29 -5.35
C SER A 35 17.47 -23.41 -5.63
N ALA A 36 16.34 -24.01 -6.06
CA ALA A 36 15.10 -23.26 -6.25
C ALA A 36 14.58 -22.70 -4.93
N LYS A 37 14.60 -23.51 -3.86
CA LYS A 37 14.22 -23.08 -2.52
C LYS A 37 15.09 -21.92 -2.03
N GLU A 38 16.40 -22.00 -2.19
CA GLU A 38 17.33 -20.94 -1.79
C GLU A 38 17.00 -19.62 -2.50
N ALA A 39 16.79 -19.66 -3.81
CA ALA A 39 16.40 -18.47 -4.58
C ALA A 39 15.06 -17.89 -4.10
N VAL A 40 14.04 -18.74 -3.85
CA VAL A 40 12.74 -18.29 -3.29
C VAL A 40 12.90 -17.67 -1.91
N ASP A 41 13.73 -18.25 -1.04
CA ASP A 41 13.98 -17.72 0.29
C ASP A 41 14.65 -16.33 0.22
N THR A 42 15.65 -16.16 -0.67
CA THR A 42 16.29 -14.85 -0.92
C THR A 42 15.29 -13.82 -1.44
N LEU A 43 14.47 -14.18 -2.43
CA LEU A 43 13.43 -13.30 -2.96
C LEU A 43 12.46 -12.88 -1.85
N ASN A 44 12.02 -13.79 -1.00
CA ASN A 44 11.12 -13.47 0.11
C ASN A 44 11.77 -12.56 1.16
N GLN A 45 13.07 -12.69 1.43
CA GLN A 45 13.79 -11.77 2.32
C GLN A 45 13.86 -10.34 1.75
N LEU A 46 14.10 -10.22 0.45
CA LEU A 46 14.09 -8.93 -0.25
C LEU A 46 12.71 -8.28 -0.17
N ARG A 47 11.65 -9.04 -0.49
CA ARG A 47 10.25 -8.58 -0.42
C ARG A 47 9.87 -8.13 0.98
N GLY A 48 10.21 -8.92 2.00
CA GLY A 48 9.96 -8.56 3.40
C GLY A 48 10.63 -7.26 3.84
N THR A 49 11.77 -6.90 3.24
CA THR A 49 12.46 -5.63 3.50
C THR A 49 11.69 -4.45 2.91
N ILE A 50 11.21 -4.58 1.66
CA ILE A 50 10.37 -3.56 1.00
C ILE A 50 9.05 -3.41 1.74
N ASP A 51 8.38 -4.52 2.06
CA ASP A 51 7.14 -4.51 2.84
C ASP A 51 7.32 -3.80 4.18
N THR A 52 8.43 -4.05 4.88
CA THR A 52 8.73 -3.37 6.15
C THR A 52 8.83 -1.86 5.97
N ALA A 53 9.57 -1.40 4.96
CA ALA A 53 9.75 0.02 4.70
C ALA A 53 8.43 0.69 4.31
N ALA A 54 7.69 0.11 3.36
CA ALA A 54 6.39 0.62 2.90
C ALA A 54 5.37 0.73 4.06
N ASN A 55 5.25 -0.32 4.88
CA ASN A 55 4.36 -0.31 6.04
C ASN A 55 4.76 0.74 7.09
N LEU A 56 6.06 0.90 7.36
CA LEU A 56 6.52 1.93 8.29
C LEU A 56 6.19 3.34 7.80
N ALA A 57 6.38 3.62 6.51
CA ALA A 57 6.02 4.90 5.91
C ALA A 57 4.50 5.14 6.00
N SER A 58 3.69 4.18 5.53
CA SER A 58 2.23 4.28 5.50
C SER A 58 1.61 4.47 6.90
N ILE A 59 2.06 3.68 7.90
CA ILE A 59 1.56 3.81 9.27
C ILE A 59 1.92 5.18 9.86
N ARG A 60 3.15 5.67 9.64
CA ARG A 60 3.58 6.96 10.19
C ARG A 60 2.88 8.12 9.51
N TYR A 61 2.69 8.03 8.19
CA TYR A 61 1.94 9.01 7.44
C TYR A 61 0.46 9.10 7.87
N SER A 62 -0.20 7.95 8.04
CA SER A 62 -1.61 7.92 8.48
C SER A 62 -1.85 8.39 9.92
N ILE A 63 -0.82 8.39 10.78
CA ILE A 63 -0.91 8.95 12.14
C ILE A 63 -0.95 10.49 12.10
N ASP A 64 -0.14 11.11 11.25
CA ASP A 64 -0.12 12.56 11.06
C ASP A 64 0.17 12.90 9.59
N THR A 65 -0.88 13.21 8.85
CA THR A 65 -0.80 13.55 7.43
C THR A 65 -0.18 14.92 7.17
N ASN A 66 0.15 15.70 8.21
CA ASN A 66 0.87 16.97 8.11
C ASN A 66 2.39 16.80 8.26
N ASP A 67 2.89 15.59 8.55
CA ASP A 67 4.32 15.33 8.60
C ASP A 67 4.90 15.30 7.18
N HIS A 68 5.55 16.40 6.78
CA HIS A 68 6.15 16.56 5.46
C HIS A 68 7.17 15.48 5.09
N PHE A 69 7.84 14.85 6.07
CA PHE A 69 8.75 13.76 5.77
C PHE A 69 7.97 12.56 5.27
N TYR A 70 6.96 12.11 6.03
CA TYR A 70 6.17 10.95 5.65
C TYR A 70 5.21 11.22 4.49
N GLU A 71 4.81 12.47 4.25
CA GLU A 71 4.14 12.87 3.01
C GLU A 71 5.04 12.61 1.79
N ALA A 72 6.31 13.03 1.84
CA ALA A 72 7.25 12.77 0.74
C ALA A 72 7.63 11.28 0.59
N GLU A 73 7.47 10.48 1.65
CA GLU A 73 7.58 9.01 1.56
C GLU A 73 6.31 8.40 0.94
N ASP A 74 5.12 8.89 1.26
CA ASP A 74 3.86 8.47 0.63
C ASP A 74 3.90 8.70 -0.89
N ASP A 75 4.32 9.90 -1.32
CA ASP A 75 4.48 10.23 -2.75
C ASP A 75 5.51 9.30 -3.43
N PHE A 76 6.60 8.95 -2.74
CA PHE A 76 7.57 7.98 -3.25
C PHE A 76 6.96 6.59 -3.41
N TRP A 77 6.21 6.11 -2.40
CA TRP A 77 5.58 4.80 -2.47
C TRP A 77 4.47 4.77 -3.53
N ASN A 78 3.71 5.85 -3.73
CA ASN A 78 2.73 5.94 -4.81
C ASN A 78 3.36 5.74 -6.20
N ASP A 79 4.54 6.32 -6.46
CA ASP A 79 5.28 6.15 -7.72
C ASP A 79 6.03 4.81 -7.80
N TYR A 80 6.71 4.37 -6.74
CA TYR A 80 7.63 3.23 -6.82
C TYR A 80 7.02 1.89 -6.43
N GLN A 81 5.96 1.84 -5.61
CA GLN A 81 5.29 0.60 -5.21
C GLN A 81 4.91 -0.26 -6.44
N PRO A 82 4.28 0.28 -7.50
CA PRO A 82 3.95 -0.53 -8.68
C PRO A 82 5.17 -1.11 -9.41
N ARG A 83 6.34 -0.47 -9.29
CA ARG A 83 7.60 -0.96 -9.88
C ARG A 83 8.18 -2.12 -9.07
N PHE A 84 8.06 -2.08 -7.74
CA PHE A 84 8.39 -3.23 -6.89
C PHE A 84 7.44 -4.40 -7.16
N GLU A 85 6.15 -4.13 -7.31
CA GLU A 85 5.14 -5.15 -7.63
C GLU A 85 5.33 -5.79 -9.01
N ALA A 86 5.87 -5.04 -9.99
CA ALA A 86 6.27 -5.61 -11.28
C ALA A 86 7.35 -6.70 -11.13
N LEU A 87 8.31 -6.52 -10.22
CA LEU A 87 9.32 -7.55 -9.93
C LEU A 87 8.69 -8.79 -9.29
N ASP A 88 7.74 -8.59 -8.37
CA ASP A 88 6.98 -9.67 -7.75
C ASP A 88 6.13 -10.44 -8.78
N PHE A 89 5.54 -9.75 -9.74
CA PHE A 89 4.84 -10.38 -10.85
C PHE A 89 5.77 -11.30 -11.66
N GLN A 90 6.98 -10.83 -11.99
CA GLN A 90 7.97 -11.66 -12.69
C GLN A 90 8.42 -12.86 -11.86
N PHE A 91 8.52 -12.72 -10.54
CA PHE A 91 8.73 -13.84 -9.63
C PHE A 91 7.59 -14.87 -9.72
N TYR A 92 6.33 -14.44 -9.66
CA TYR A 92 5.20 -15.36 -9.77
C TYR A 92 5.15 -16.08 -11.12
N GLN A 93 5.50 -15.40 -12.21
CA GLN A 93 5.64 -16.05 -13.52
C GLN A 93 6.76 -17.10 -13.52
N ALA A 94 7.93 -16.78 -12.95
CA ALA A 94 9.06 -17.71 -12.87
C ALA A 94 8.72 -18.92 -11.97
N LEU A 95 8.04 -18.70 -10.85
CA LEU A 95 7.62 -19.76 -9.94
C LEU A 95 6.67 -20.74 -10.65
N LEU A 96 5.66 -20.23 -11.37
CA LEU A 96 4.66 -21.05 -12.06
C LEU A 96 5.19 -21.74 -13.32
N SER A 97 6.25 -21.21 -13.92
CA SER A 97 6.89 -21.79 -15.12
C SER A 97 8.12 -22.66 -14.79
N SER A 98 8.47 -22.79 -13.52
CA SER A 98 9.63 -23.57 -13.08
C SER A 98 9.50 -25.04 -13.52
N PRO A 99 10.59 -25.66 -14.03
CA PRO A 99 10.59 -27.09 -14.32
C PRO A 99 10.42 -27.96 -13.06
N LEU A 100 10.62 -27.37 -11.88
CA LEU A 100 10.50 -28.00 -10.56
C LEU A 100 9.15 -27.71 -9.87
N LEU A 101 8.15 -27.26 -10.63
CA LEU A 101 6.86 -26.80 -10.08
C LEU A 101 6.18 -27.84 -9.19
N ASN A 102 6.22 -29.13 -9.56
CA ASN A 102 5.55 -30.17 -8.79
C ASN A 102 6.23 -30.37 -7.42
N GLU A 103 7.56 -30.42 -7.40
CA GLU A 103 8.33 -30.50 -6.16
C GLU A 103 8.15 -29.25 -5.28
N LEU A 104 8.07 -28.07 -5.89
CA LEU A 104 7.78 -26.82 -5.18
C LEU A 104 6.37 -26.81 -4.58
N LYS A 105 5.37 -27.41 -5.25
CA LYS A 105 4.00 -27.56 -4.75
C LYS A 105 3.88 -28.54 -3.57
N GLU A 106 4.78 -29.51 -3.46
CA GLU A 106 4.88 -30.36 -2.28
C GLU A 106 5.52 -29.64 -1.08
N LEU A 107 6.46 -28.73 -1.35
CA LEU A 107 7.20 -27.98 -0.33
C LEU A 107 6.42 -26.78 0.24
N TYR A 108 5.73 -26.04 -0.61
CA TYR A 108 5.03 -24.80 -0.25
C TYR A 108 3.50 -25.00 -0.24
N PRO A 109 2.77 -24.21 0.57
CA PRO A 109 1.32 -24.35 0.64
C PRO A 109 0.66 -24.02 -0.71
N GLU A 110 -0.40 -24.76 -1.05
CA GLU A 110 -1.18 -24.57 -2.28
C GLU A 110 -1.65 -23.12 -2.46
N THR A 111 -1.94 -22.42 -1.37
CA THR A 111 -2.37 -21.02 -1.37
C THR A 111 -1.37 -20.07 -2.02
N LEU A 112 -0.06 -20.36 -1.94
CA LEU A 112 0.96 -19.58 -2.64
C LEU A 112 0.76 -19.63 -4.16
N PHE A 113 0.48 -20.80 -4.71
CA PHE A 113 0.34 -21.00 -6.15
C PHE A 113 -0.99 -20.44 -6.65
N LEU A 114 -2.08 -20.60 -5.90
CA LEU A 114 -3.36 -19.95 -6.21
C LEU A 114 -3.23 -18.42 -6.21
N PHE A 115 -2.46 -17.86 -5.26
CA PHE A 115 -2.15 -16.44 -5.24
C PHE A 115 -1.31 -16.02 -6.44
N ALA A 116 -0.25 -16.78 -6.77
CA ALA A 116 0.60 -16.51 -7.93
C ALA A 116 -0.21 -16.51 -9.24
N GLU A 117 -1.08 -17.51 -9.44
CA GLU A 117 -1.94 -17.60 -10.63
C GLU A 117 -2.90 -16.42 -10.73
N SER A 118 -3.41 -15.93 -9.60
CA SER A 118 -4.27 -14.75 -9.55
C SER A 118 -3.48 -13.49 -9.89
N ARG A 119 -2.30 -13.31 -9.29
CA ARG A 119 -1.43 -12.17 -9.56
C ARG A 119 -1.01 -12.09 -11.03
N VAL A 120 -0.64 -13.22 -11.64
CA VAL A 120 -0.24 -13.26 -13.05
C VAL A 120 -1.39 -12.89 -14.01
N LYS A 121 -2.65 -13.07 -13.60
CA LYS A 121 -3.82 -12.68 -14.40
C LYS A 121 -4.24 -11.22 -14.22
N LEU A 122 -3.90 -10.61 -13.10
CA LEU A 122 -4.38 -9.28 -12.70
C LEU A 122 -3.39 -8.16 -12.99
N PHE A 123 -2.12 -8.49 -13.23
CA PHE A 123 -1.07 -7.50 -13.40
C PHE A 123 -0.53 -7.50 -14.83
N ASP A 124 -0.33 -6.29 -15.36
CA ASP A 124 0.31 -6.02 -16.64
C ASP A 124 1.24 -4.81 -16.44
N GLU A 125 2.53 -4.96 -16.76
CA GLU A 125 3.53 -3.91 -16.60
C GLU A 125 3.19 -2.64 -17.39
N SER A 126 2.42 -2.74 -18.49
CA SER A 126 1.95 -1.57 -19.25
C SER A 126 0.98 -0.69 -18.47
N LEU A 127 0.41 -1.19 -17.38
CA LEU A 127 -0.53 -0.47 -16.52
C LEU A 127 0.15 0.23 -15.33
N ILE A 128 1.48 0.16 -15.20
CA ILE A 128 2.23 0.79 -14.08
C ILE A 128 1.83 2.25 -13.89
N SER A 129 1.72 3.05 -14.97
CA SER A 129 1.33 4.45 -14.85
C SER A 129 -0.10 4.64 -14.32
N LEU A 130 -1.01 3.70 -14.60
CA LEU A 130 -2.36 3.74 -14.04
C LEU A 130 -2.35 3.38 -12.56
N PHE A 131 -1.61 2.36 -12.14
CA PHE A 131 -1.46 2.03 -10.71
C PHE A 131 -0.83 3.19 -9.91
N GLN A 132 0.15 3.88 -10.49
CA GLN A 132 0.74 5.07 -9.86
C GLN A 132 -0.29 6.20 -9.68
N LYS A 133 -1.13 6.43 -10.70
CA LYS A 133 -2.20 7.43 -10.63
C LYS A 133 -3.28 7.02 -9.63
N GLU A 134 -3.68 5.75 -9.61
CA GLU A 134 -4.64 5.18 -8.65
C GLU A 134 -4.15 5.37 -7.21
N ASN A 135 -2.88 5.02 -6.93
CA ASN A 135 -2.28 5.23 -5.62
C ASN A 135 -2.30 6.71 -5.22
N GLN A 136 -1.91 7.61 -6.13
CA GLN A 136 -1.95 9.05 -5.87
C GLN A 136 -3.37 9.54 -5.56
N LEU A 137 -4.37 9.13 -6.34
CA LEU A 137 -5.77 9.50 -6.11
C LEU A 137 -6.29 9.00 -4.75
N ALA A 138 -5.91 7.78 -4.36
CA ALA A 138 -6.24 7.23 -3.05
C ALA A 138 -5.62 8.06 -1.90
N SER A 139 -4.35 8.45 -2.03
CA SER A 139 -3.69 9.35 -1.08
C SER A 139 -4.33 10.73 -1.05
N ASP A 140 -4.67 11.31 -2.21
CA ASP A 140 -5.33 12.61 -2.31
C ASP A 140 -6.70 12.59 -1.62
N TYR A 141 -7.49 11.51 -1.78
CA TYR A 141 -8.74 11.30 -1.05
C TYR A 141 -8.51 11.25 0.46
N GLY A 142 -7.51 10.48 0.90
CA GLY A 142 -7.14 10.36 2.31
C GLY A 142 -6.72 11.69 2.93
N LYS A 143 -5.88 12.46 2.22
CA LYS A 143 -5.45 13.82 2.59
C LYS A 143 -6.64 14.75 2.75
N LEU A 144 -7.57 14.74 1.79
CA LEU A 144 -8.77 15.58 1.84
C LEU A 144 -9.67 15.25 3.04
N ILE A 145 -9.90 13.97 3.34
CA ILE A 145 -10.67 13.57 4.52
C ILE A 145 -9.95 13.98 5.83
N ALA A 146 -8.63 13.83 5.87
CA ALA A 146 -7.82 14.16 7.05
C ALA A 146 -7.71 15.68 7.30
N SER A 147 -7.87 16.51 6.26
CA SER A 147 -7.80 17.98 6.38
C SER A 147 -9.03 18.60 7.04
N ALA A 148 -10.04 17.81 7.42
CA ALA A 148 -11.26 18.31 8.04
C ALA A 148 -10.99 19.08 9.35
N GLN A 149 -11.31 20.37 9.33
CA GLN A 149 -11.29 21.27 10.49
C GLN A 149 -12.69 21.85 10.67
N ILE A 150 -13.52 21.17 11.48
CA ILE A 150 -14.95 21.47 11.62
C ILE A 150 -15.20 22.23 12.92
N ASP A 151 -15.60 23.49 12.81
CA ASP A 151 -16.00 24.30 13.96
C ASP A 151 -17.37 23.90 14.50
N PHE A 152 -17.41 23.44 15.75
CA PHE A 152 -18.61 23.02 16.45
C PHE A 152 -18.53 23.38 17.94
N GLN A 153 -19.55 24.03 18.50
CA GLN A 153 -19.63 24.37 19.93
C GLN A 153 -18.36 25.05 20.53
N GLY A 154 -17.70 25.90 19.73
CA GLY A 154 -16.54 26.68 20.18
C GLY A 154 -15.20 25.93 20.15
N GLN A 155 -15.15 24.74 19.55
CA GLN A 155 -13.92 23.98 19.29
C GLN A 155 -13.88 23.51 17.84
N THR A 156 -12.68 23.18 17.36
CA THR A 156 -12.46 22.62 16.03
C THR A 156 -12.22 21.11 16.16
N TYR A 157 -12.91 20.32 15.34
CA TYR A 157 -12.88 18.87 15.37
C TYR A 157 -12.56 18.29 14.00
N THR A 158 -11.89 17.14 13.98
CA THR A 158 -11.87 16.28 12.78
C THR A 158 -13.22 15.57 12.59
N LEU A 159 -13.45 14.99 11.41
CA LEU A 159 -14.64 14.18 11.13
C LEU A 159 -14.86 13.07 12.17
N ALA A 160 -13.78 12.37 12.56
CA ALA A 160 -13.86 11.29 13.55
C ALA A 160 -14.19 11.81 14.96
N GLN A 161 -13.59 12.95 15.34
CA GLN A 161 -13.85 13.57 16.64
C GLN A 161 -15.26 14.15 16.77
N LEU A 162 -15.95 14.42 15.65
CA LEU A 162 -17.33 14.91 15.66
C LEU A 162 -18.36 13.80 15.99
N ARG A 163 -17.97 12.52 15.86
CA ARG A 163 -18.86 11.36 16.05
C ARG A 163 -19.63 11.30 17.37
N PRO A 164 -19.05 11.63 18.54
CA PRO A 164 -19.80 11.66 19.79
C PRO A 164 -20.99 12.64 19.77
N PHE A 165 -20.91 13.71 18.97
CA PHE A 165 -21.98 14.69 18.83
C PHE A 165 -23.07 14.20 17.88
N THR A 166 -22.70 13.52 16.78
CA THR A 166 -23.68 12.90 15.86
C THR A 166 -24.46 11.76 16.53
N GLU A 167 -23.91 11.15 17.58
CA GLU A 167 -24.55 10.09 18.39
C GLU A 167 -25.14 10.60 19.73
N ASN A 168 -25.13 11.91 19.98
CA ASN A 168 -25.58 12.50 21.24
C ASN A 168 -27.04 12.17 21.57
N LYS A 169 -27.44 12.12 22.85
CA LYS A 169 -28.84 11.86 23.23
C LYS A 169 -29.79 12.99 22.84
N ASP A 170 -29.32 14.23 22.82
CA ASP A 170 -30.09 15.39 22.39
C ASP A 170 -30.18 15.43 20.86
N ARG A 171 -31.41 15.45 20.33
CA ARG A 171 -31.68 15.53 18.89
C ARG A 171 -31.10 16.80 18.26
N GLN A 172 -31.14 17.94 18.96
CA GLN A 172 -30.65 19.20 18.41
C GLN A 172 -29.13 19.18 18.24
N ILE A 173 -28.42 18.59 19.21
CA ILE A 173 -26.96 18.40 19.11
C ILE A 173 -26.63 17.46 17.95
N ARG A 174 -27.33 16.33 17.82
CA ARG A 174 -27.11 15.40 16.69
C ARG A 174 -27.33 16.07 15.35
N LEU A 175 -28.45 16.78 15.19
CA LEU A 175 -28.79 17.44 13.93
C LEU A 175 -27.72 18.46 13.54
N ALA A 176 -27.34 19.36 14.46
CA ALA A 176 -26.33 20.37 14.19
C ALA A 176 -24.95 19.76 13.87
N ALA A 177 -24.58 18.65 14.53
CA ALA A 177 -23.34 17.95 14.24
C ALA A 177 -23.37 17.28 12.85
N PHE A 178 -24.49 16.64 12.48
CA PHE A 178 -24.66 16.05 11.14
C PHE A 178 -24.64 17.11 10.03
N GLU A 179 -25.27 18.27 10.26
CA GLU A 179 -25.22 19.39 9.31
C GLU A 179 -23.78 19.88 9.11
N LYS A 180 -22.98 20.00 10.18
CA LYS A 180 -21.56 20.34 10.07
C LYS A 180 -20.73 19.27 9.37
N GLN A 181 -20.98 18.00 9.67
CA GLN A 181 -20.31 16.88 9.01
C GLN A 181 -20.59 16.86 7.51
N THR A 182 -21.86 16.97 7.12
CA THR A 182 -22.28 16.93 5.71
C THR A 182 -21.87 18.19 4.96
N ALA A 183 -21.88 19.36 5.61
CA ALA A 183 -21.36 20.59 5.02
C ALA A 183 -19.89 20.45 4.59
N PHE A 184 -19.04 19.79 5.39
CA PHE A 184 -17.65 19.54 4.98
C PHE A 184 -17.56 18.79 3.64
N PHE A 185 -18.37 17.74 3.45
CA PHE A 185 -18.39 17.00 2.19
C PHE A 185 -18.97 17.83 1.05
N ALA A 186 -20.04 18.58 1.29
CA ALA A 186 -20.64 19.46 0.28
C ALA A 186 -19.69 20.58 -0.17
N ASP A 187 -18.96 21.18 0.77
CA ASP A 187 -17.99 22.24 0.50
C ASP A 187 -16.81 21.73 -0.36
N HIS A 188 -16.50 20.44 -0.29
CA HIS A 188 -15.45 19.77 -1.08
C HIS A 188 -16.00 18.82 -2.15
N GLU A 189 -17.30 18.93 -2.50
CA GLU A 189 -18.01 18.01 -3.41
C GLU A 189 -17.26 17.86 -4.73
N SER A 190 -16.92 18.97 -5.38
CA SER A 190 -16.19 18.96 -6.66
C SER A 190 -14.83 18.26 -6.60
N GLN A 191 -14.14 18.30 -5.45
CA GLN A 191 -12.84 17.63 -5.30
C GLN A 191 -13.02 16.13 -5.09
N PHE A 192 -14.02 15.73 -4.28
CA PHE A 192 -14.36 14.31 -4.12
C PHE A 192 -14.83 13.69 -5.43
N ASP A 193 -15.69 14.39 -6.17
CA ASP A 193 -16.19 13.94 -7.46
C ASP A 193 -15.05 13.78 -8.47
N GLN A 194 -14.15 14.78 -8.56
CA GLN A 194 -13.00 14.72 -9.45
C GLN A 194 -12.06 13.54 -9.13
N ILE A 195 -11.76 13.31 -7.84
CA ILE A 195 -10.90 12.20 -7.41
C ILE A 195 -11.51 10.83 -7.77
N TYR A 196 -12.85 10.73 -7.75
CA TYR A 196 -13.55 9.48 -8.07
C TYR A 196 -13.81 9.28 -9.57
N ASP A 197 -13.84 10.36 -10.36
CA ASP A 197 -13.98 10.33 -11.82
C ASP A 197 -12.65 10.04 -12.53
N ASP A 198 -11.54 10.57 -12.01
CA ASP A 198 -10.17 10.34 -12.50
C ASP A 198 -9.65 8.91 -12.24
#